data_AF-A0A3B1BDP3-F1
#
_entry.id   AF-A0A3B1BDP3-F1
#
_cell.length_a   1.000
_cell.length_b   1.000
_cell.length_c   1.000
_cell.angle_alpha   90.00
_cell.angle_beta   90.00
_cell.angle_gamma   90.00
#
_symmetry.space_group_name_H-M   'P 1'
#
loop_
_entity.id
_entity.type
_entity.pdbx_description
1 polymer ?
#
loop_
_entity_poly.entity_id
_entity_poly.type
_entity_poly.pdbx_seq_one_letter_code
_entity_poly.pdbx_strand_id
1 'polypeptide(L)' 'MVSTKGLFCIAMVAMLGVSASAVADKSDYLMPEMAPAPKDNQTTTERIQLGKALFFDPRLSSSNWISCATCHNPAL' A
#
# COMPACT_ATOMS: atom_id res chain seq x y z
N MET A 1 -12.04 -3.12 65.09
CA MET A 1 -11.98 -3.89 63.84
C MET A 1 -12.95 -3.26 62.85
N VAL A 2 -12.62 -2.68 61.69
CA VAL A 2 -11.44 -2.00 61.15
C VAL A 2 -12.04 -0.96 60.18
N SER A 3 -11.50 0.25 60.18
CA SER A 3 -12.00 1.43 59.45
C SER A 3 -11.92 1.24 57.92
N THR A 4 -13.05 1.02 57.26
CA THR A 4 -13.18 0.84 55.80
C THR A 4 -12.93 2.11 54.98
N LYS A 5 -12.77 3.27 55.63
CA LYS A 5 -12.56 4.56 54.97
C LYS A 5 -11.16 4.72 54.36
N GLY A 6 -10.14 4.05 54.92
CA GLY A 6 -8.75 4.17 54.46
C GLY A 6 -8.46 3.47 53.13
N LEU A 7 -9.22 2.41 52.81
CA LEU A 7 -9.01 1.62 51.59
C LEU A 7 -9.54 2.33 50.34
N PHE A 8 -10.48 3.27 50.50
CA PHE A 8 -11.12 3.97 49.38
C PHE A 8 -10.19 5.01 48.71
N CYS A 9 -9.24 5.60 49.46
CA CYS A 9 -8.35 6.64 48.92
C CYS A 9 -7.18 6.08 48.10
N ILE A 10 -6.74 4.85 48.34
CA ILE A 10 -5.59 4.26 47.63
C ILE A 10 -5.99 3.82 46.21
N ALA A 11 -7.27 3.48 45.98
CA ALA A 11 -7.74 3.03 44.68
C ALA A 11 -7.81 4.13 43.60
N MET A 12 -7.90 5.42 43.97
CA MET A 12 -8.04 6.50 42.98
C MET A 12 -6.74 6.89 42.26
N VAL A 13 -5.56 6.60 42.81
CA VAL A 13 -4.28 7.06 42.24
C VAL A 13 -3.76 6.12 41.13
N ALA A 14 -4.28 4.89 41.02
CA ALA A 14 -3.83 3.92 40.03
C ALA A 14 -4.42 4.12 38.61
N MET A 15 -5.28 5.12 38.40
CA MET A 15 -6.00 5.32 37.14
C MET A 15 -5.43 6.42 36.22
N LEU A 16 -4.25 6.98 36.50
CA LEU A 16 -3.50 7.72 35.47
C LEU A 16 -2.79 6.72 34.54
N GLY A 17 -3.62 5.90 33.87
CA GLY A 17 -3.22 4.98 32.83
C GLY A 17 -2.62 5.74 31.66
N VAL A 18 -1.41 5.34 31.29
CA VAL A 18 -0.70 5.69 30.07
C VAL A 18 -1.69 5.77 28.90
N SER A 19 -1.88 6.98 28.37
CA SER A 19 -2.59 7.18 27.11
C SER A 19 -1.72 6.63 25.98
N ALA A 20 -1.90 5.35 25.67
CA ALA A 20 -1.37 4.74 24.46
C ALA A 20 -2.12 5.37 23.28
N SER A 21 -1.48 6.35 22.64
CA SER A 21 -1.92 6.83 21.34
C SER A 21 -1.88 5.65 20.37
N ALA A 22 -3.04 5.18 19.92
CA ALA A 22 -3.12 4.23 18.82
C ALA A 22 -2.53 4.90 17.58
N VAL A 23 -1.28 4.56 17.26
CA VAL A 23 -0.67 4.92 15.99
C VAL A 23 -1.39 4.09 14.94
N ALA A 24 -2.08 4.73 13.99
CA ALA A 24 -2.71 4.02 12.89
C ALA A 24 -1.61 3.31 12.08
N ASP A 25 -1.54 1.99 12.20
CA ASP A 25 -0.69 1.13 11.38
C ASP A 25 -1.22 1.17 9.94
N LYS A 26 -0.38 1.67 9.02
CA LYS A 26 -0.73 1.79 7.59
C LYS A 26 -0.08 0.70 6.75
N SER A 27 0.37 -0.39 7.39
CA SER A 27 1.03 -1.52 6.73
C SER A 27 0.22 -2.06 5.54
N ASP A 28 -1.12 -2.04 5.62
CA ASP A 28 -2.04 -2.45 4.55
C ASP A 28 -1.95 -1.61 3.26
N TYR A 29 -1.42 -0.38 3.33
CA TYR A 29 -1.29 0.53 2.18
C TYR A 29 0.09 0.49 1.53
N LEU A 30 0.98 -0.38 2.01
CA LEU A 30 2.29 -0.51 1.40
C LEU A 30 2.13 -1.13 0.01
N MET A 31 2.69 -0.45 -0.98
CA MET A 31 2.76 -0.98 -2.33
C MET A 31 3.56 -2.29 -2.29
N PRO A 32 3.08 -3.37 -2.92
CA PRO A 32 3.87 -4.58 -3.01
C PRO A 32 5.14 -4.30 -3.82
N GLU A 33 6.24 -4.96 -3.46
CA GLU A 33 7.51 -4.83 -4.18
C GLU A 33 7.38 -5.27 -5.64
N MET A 34 6.51 -6.25 -5.91
CA MET A 34 6.15 -6.67 -7.26
C MET A 34 4.65 -6.65 -7.45
N ALA A 35 4.21 -6.14 -8.61
CA ALA A 35 2.81 -6.20 -9.00
C ALA A 35 2.37 -7.67 -9.13
N PRO A 36 1.21 -8.05 -8.56
CA PRO A 36 0.70 -9.42 -8.68
C PRO A 36 0.39 -9.74 -10.15
N ALA A 37 0.80 -10.93 -10.59
CA ALA A 37 0.47 -11.39 -11.94
C ALA A 37 -1.04 -11.62 -12.06
N PRO A 38 -1.70 -11.16 -13.14
CA PRO A 38 -3.10 -11.50 -13.39
C PRO A 38 -3.26 -13.02 -13.56
N LYS A 39 -4.41 -13.54 -13.10
CA LYS A 39 -4.69 -15.00 -13.02
C LYS A 39 -4.41 -15.74 -14.34
N ASP A 40 -4.84 -15.14 -15.45
CA ASP A 40 -4.77 -15.73 -16.81
C ASP A 40 -3.68 -15.09 -17.68
N ASN A 41 -2.79 -14.29 -17.09
CA ASN A 41 -1.70 -13.61 -17.78
C ASN A 41 -0.47 -13.60 -16.88
N GLN A 42 0.11 -14.78 -16.69
CA GLN A 42 1.32 -14.95 -15.90
C GLN A 42 2.47 -14.10 -16.47
N THR A 43 3.20 -13.43 -15.58
CA THR A 43 4.36 -12.63 -15.96
C THR A 43 5.52 -13.56 -16.34
N THR A 44 5.90 -13.55 -17.62
CA THR A 44 7.11 -14.23 -18.11
C THR A 44 8.06 -13.22 -18.74
N THR A 45 9.33 -13.58 -18.86
CA THR A 45 10.35 -12.75 -19.50
C THR A 45 9.95 -12.34 -20.92
N GLU A 46 9.42 -13.28 -21.69
CA GLU A 46 9.01 -13.06 -23.08
C GLU A 46 7.83 -12.09 -23.16
N ARG A 47 6.86 -12.22 -22.24
CA ARG A 47 5.70 -11.31 -22.17
C ARG A 47 6.08 -9.91 -21.73
N ILE A 48 7.05 -9.78 -20.81
CA ILE A 48 7.60 -8.48 -20.41
C ILE A 48 8.27 -7.81 -21.60
N GLN A 49 9.13 -8.54 -22.33
CA GLN A 49 9.84 -8.00 -23.49
C GLN A 49 8.89 -7.60 -24.61
N LEU A 50 7.91 -8.45 -24.93
CA LEU A 50 6.87 -8.16 -25.91
C LEU A 50 6.02 -6.95 -25.47
N GLY A 51 5.53 -6.95 -24.23
CA GLY A 51 4.72 -5.85 -23.69
C GLY A 51 5.47 -4.52 -23.73
N LYS A 52 6.77 -4.52 -23.39
CA LYS A 52 7.63 -3.34 -23.54
C LYS A 52 7.69 -2.88 -25.00
N ALA A 53 7.93 -3.78 -25.95
CA ALA A 53 7.96 -3.40 -27.37
C ALA A 53 6.63 -2.76 -27.81
N LEU A 54 5.49 -3.36 -27.43
CA LEU A 54 4.15 -2.88 -27.78
C LEU A 54 3.82 -1.53 -27.12
N PHE A 55 4.22 -1.30 -25.87
CA PHE A 55 3.97 -0.05 -25.14
C PHE A 55 4.53 1.19 -25.87
N PHE A 56 5.64 1.00 -26.59
CA PHE A 56 6.30 2.05 -27.36
C PHE A 56 5.98 2.00 -28.87
N ASP A 57 5.18 1.04 -29.35
CA ASP A 57 4.92 0.88 -30.78
C ASP A 57 3.78 1.79 -31.27
N PRO A 58 4.06 2.84 -32.07
CA PRO A 58 3.02 3.74 -32.53
C PRO A 58 2.12 3.13 -33.60
N ARG A 59 2.51 2.00 -34.21
CA ARG A 59 1.73 1.31 -35.25
C ARG A 59 0.44 0.69 -34.70
N LEU A 60 0.29 0.61 -33.38
CA LEU A 60 -0.96 0.21 -32.73
C LEU A 60 -2.04 1.29 -32.81
N SER A 61 -1.68 2.54 -33.12
CA SER A 61 -2.63 3.61 -33.43
C SER A 61 -2.99 3.64 -34.91
N SER A 62 -4.22 4.07 -35.25
CA SER A 62 -4.67 4.19 -36.64
C SER A 62 -3.88 5.21 -37.47
N SER A 63 -3.22 6.18 -36.81
CA SER A 63 -2.40 7.19 -37.45
C SER A 63 -0.93 6.78 -37.56
N ASN A 64 -0.50 5.71 -36.88
CA ASN A 64 0.89 5.31 -36.75
C ASN A 64 1.80 6.34 -36.04
N TRP A 65 1.23 7.30 -35.30
CA TRP A 65 1.97 8.36 -34.60
C TRP A 65 1.89 8.28 -33.07
N ILE A 66 0.92 7.56 -32.52
CA ILE A 66 0.65 7.54 -31.06
C ILE A 66 0.91 6.14 -30.52
N SER A 67 1.67 6.04 -29.43
CA SER A 67 1.81 4.83 -28.61
C SER A 67 1.30 5.08 -27.19
N CYS A 68 1.33 4.06 -26.34
CA CYS A 68 0.98 4.23 -24.93
C CYS A 68 1.93 5.23 -24.25
N ALA A 69 3.22 5.17 -24.59
CA ALA A 69 4.27 6.04 -24.05
C ALA A 69 4.11 7.52 -24.42
N THR A 70 3.34 7.86 -25.47
CA THR A 70 3.05 9.25 -25.83
C THR A 70 2.34 10.00 -24.70
N CYS A 71 1.40 9.33 -24.02
CA CYS A 71 0.65 9.92 -22.90
C CYS A 71 1.14 9.45 -21.53
N HIS A 72 1.64 8.21 -21.42
CA HIS A 72 2.19 7.62 -20.19
C HIS A 72 3.71 7.50 -20.29
N ASN A 73 4.41 8.64 -20.32
CA ASN A 73 5.87 8.66 -20.45
C ASN A 73 6.54 8.13 -19.17
N PRO A 74 7.28 7.00 -19.20
CA PRO A 74 7.90 6.42 -18.01
C PRO A 74 9.07 7.23 -17.43
N ALA A 75 9.55 8.24 -18.16
CA ALA A 75 10.65 9.10 -17.75
C ALA A 75 10.20 10.44 -17.13
N LEU A 76 8.88 10.66 -17.00
CA LEU A 76 8.29 11.80 -16.29
C LEU A 76 7.85 11.37 -14.90
#